data_AF-A0AAE0M2D9-F1
#
_entry.id   AF-A0AAE0M2D9-F1
#
_cell.length_a   1.000
_cell.length_b   1.000
_cell.length_c   1.000
_cell.angle_alpha   90.00
_cell.angle_beta   90.00
_cell.angle_gamma   90.00
#
_symmetry.space_group_name_H-M   'P 1'
#
loop_
_entity.id
_entity.type
_entity.pdbx_description
1 polymer ?
#
loop_
_entity_poly.entity_id
_entity_poly.type
_entity_poly.pdbx_seq_one_letter_code
_entity_poly.pdbx_strand_id
1 'polypeptide(L)'
;WFIQELIAPKKFHFFDSDWKNRGSKEHLAEKISGITGISTKILRHETPLLSIAVAQRMAWAVHRQTTRIEDRAYCLLGIFNVNMPMLYGKEEKSVRRLQEEIIKSNPDMSIFAWKLPASTRPAGYPNCPRMICGILANSPDAFSDCLSRIAAERFAPEFSISNKGIKTQMRIVFQAWAGRKRVTIPASARVLFRPLVSPQCSIRNCGENEFVREDPWSLYVARPNSSLK
;
A
#
# COMPACT_ATOMS: atom_id res chain seq x y z
N TRP A 1 15.99 -2.02 -14.20
CA TRP A 1 14.70 -1.75 -14.88
C TRP A 1 13.67 -1.25 -13.87
N PHE A 2 12.85 -0.29 -14.28
CA PHE A 2 11.72 0.24 -13.51
C PHE A 2 10.47 -0.63 -13.74
N ILE A 3 9.58 -0.74 -12.74
CA ILE A 3 8.36 -1.59 -12.86
C ILE A 3 7.55 -1.24 -14.11
N GLN A 4 7.46 0.06 -14.43
CA GLN A 4 6.80 0.56 -15.63
C GLN A 4 7.36 -0.02 -16.94
N GLU A 5 8.68 -0.26 -17.03
CA GLU A 5 9.31 -0.82 -18.23
C GLU A 5 8.94 -2.29 -18.44
N LEU A 6 8.63 -3.02 -17.36
CA LEU A 6 8.15 -4.39 -17.43
C LEU A 6 6.66 -4.44 -17.78
N ILE A 7 5.85 -3.57 -17.16
CA ILE A 7 4.38 -3.61 -17.28
C ILE A 7 3.91 -2.98 -18.60
N ALA A 8 4.41 -1.80 -18.97
CA ALA A 8 3.89 -1.01 -20.09
C ALA A 8 3.91 -1.73 -21.46
N PRO A 9 4.99 -2.38 -21.90
CA PRO A 9 5.02 -2.99 -23.23
C PRO A 9 4.23 -4.30 -23.29
N LYS A 10 3.54 -4.57 -24.40
CA LYS A 10 2.88 -5.87 -24.63
C LYS A 10 3.88 -6.98 -24.91
N LYS A 11 4.88 -6.69 -25.75
CA LYS A 11 5.98 -7.59 -26.11
C LYS A 11 7.26 -7.11 -25.42
N PHE A 12 7.90 -7.99 -24.68
CA PHE A 12 9.14 -7.70 -23.96
C PHE A 12 9.99 -8.97 -23.94
N HIS A 13 11.27 -8.85 -24.28
CA HIS A 13 12.22 -9.97 -24.31
C HIS A 13 13.34 -9.71 -23.32
N PHE A 14 13.73 -10.76 -22.60
CA PHE A 14 14.83 -10.70 -21.65
C PHE A 14 16.10 -11.20 -22.32
N PHE A 15 17.19 -10.49 -22.14
CA PHE A 15 18.52 -10.88 -22.60
C PHE A 15 19.47 -10.93 -21.40
N ASP A 16 20.43 -11.85 -21.41
CA ASP A 16 21.52 -11.87 -20.42
C ASP A 16 22.69 -10.97 -20.84
N SER A 17 23.77 -10.96 -20.06
CA SER A 17 24.96 -10.14 -20.30
C SER A 17 25.66 -10.44 -21.63
N ASP A 18 25.47 -11.65 -22.16
CA ASP A 18 26.03 -12.09 -23.43
C ASP A 18 25.06 -11.84 -24.60
N TRP A 19 24.04 -11.01 -24.37
CA TRP A 19 22.96 -10.71 -25.33
C TRP A 19 22.20 -11.95 -25.81
N LYS A 20 22.16 -13.01 -25.01
CA LYS A 20 21.38 -14.20 -25.32
C LYS A 20 19.95 -14.06 -24.84
N ASN A 21 19.00 -14.31 -25.74
CA ASN A 21 17.57 -14.27 -25.42
C ASN A 21 17.22 -15.35 -24.38
N ARG A 22 16.64 -14.93 -23.25
CA ARG A 22 16.21 -15.76 -22.12
C ARG A 22 14.72 -16.08 -22.16
N GLY A 23 13.97 -15.49 -23.07
CA GLY A 23 12.53 -15.69 -23.24
C GLY A 23 11.75 -14.37 -23.28
N SER A 24 10.47 -14.48 -23.67
CA SER A 24 9.53 -13.36 -23.63
C SER A 24 8.91 -13.21 -22.25
N LYS A 25 8.40 -12.00 -21.95
CA LYS A 25 7.60 -11.74 -20.74
C LYS A 25 6.39 -12.66 -20.63
N GLU A 26 5.77 -13.02 -21.75
CA GLU A 26 4.64 -13.93 -21.78
C GLU A 26 5.04 -15.34 -21.33
N HIS A 27 6.14 -15.86 -21.89
CA HIS A 27 6.67 -17.18 -21.54
C HIS A 27 7.18 -17.23 -20.09
N LEU A 28 7.77 -16.14 -19.61
CA LEU A 28 8.33 -16.04 -18.27
C LEU A 28 7.34 -15.49 -17.23
N ALA A 29 6.06 -15.31 -17.57
CA ALA A 29 5.09 -14.59 -16.74
C ALA A 29 4.98 -15.19 -15.32
N GLU A 30 4.93 -16.52 -15.19
CA GLU A 30 4.86 -17.20 -13.89
C GLU A 30 6.11 -16.93 -13.04
N LYS A 31 7.29 -17.02 -13.65
CA LYS A 31 8.57 -16.75 -12.98
C LYS A 31 8.67 -15.29 -12.54
N ILE A 32 8.29 -14.37 -13.42
CA ILE A 32 8.26 -12.94 -13.12
C ILE A 32 7.27 -12.64 -12.00
N SER A 33 6.09 -13.25 -12.04
CA SER A 33 5.07 -13.12 -10.99
C SER A 33 5.59 -13.62 -9.64
N GLY A 34 6.29 -14.76 -9.61
CA GLY A 34 6.90 -15.29 -8.38
C GLY A 34 7.96 -14.37 -7.76
N ILE A 35 8.74 -13.67 -8.60
CA ILE A 35 9.81 -12.77 -8.12
C ILE A 35 9.25 -11.40 -7.71
N THR A 36 8.30 -10.87 -8.48
CA THR A 36 7.85 -9.47 -8.36
C THR A 36 6.55 -9.30 -7.58
N GLY A 37 5.77 -10.37 -7.44
CA GLY A 37 4.40 -10.32 -6.93
C GLY A 37 3.39 -9.66 -7.89
N ILE A 38 3.81 -9.31 -9.11
CA ILE A 38 2.92 -8.78 -10.15
C ILE A 38 2.19 -9.95 -10.80
N SER A 39 0.87 -10.01 -10.67
CA SER A 39 0.08 -11.12 -11.22
C SER A 39 0.30 -11.32 -12.72
N THR A 40 0.28 -12.57 -13.16
CA THR A 40 0.40 -12.92 -14.59
C THR A 40 -0.63 -12.24 -15.47
N LYS A 41 -1.85 -12.02 -14.96
CA LYS A 41 -2.89 -11.25 -15.64
C LYS A 41 -2.49 -9.82 -15.96
N ILE A 42 -1.76 -9.15 -15.05
CA ILE A 42 -1.22 -7.80 -15.30
C ILE A 42 -0.07 -7.88 -16.30
N LEU A 43 0.85 -8.86 -16.15
CA LEU A 43 1.98 -9.03 -17.06
C LEU A 43 1.54 -9.30 -18.52
N ARG A 44 0.43 -10.01 -18.68
CA ARG A 44 -0.21 -10.36 -19.96
C ARG A 44 -1.23 -9.33 -20.46
N HIS A 45 -1.44 -8.22 -19.74
CA HIS A 45 -2.43 -7.18 -20.07
C HIS A 45 -3.90 -7.66 -20.12
N GLU A 46 -4.21 -8.73 -19.39
CA GLU A 46 -5.58 -9.27 -19.24
C GLU A 46 -6.40 -8.52 -18.19
N THR A 47 -5.74 -7.73 -17.33
CA THR A 47 -6.39 -6.93 -16.28
C THR A 47 -5.85 -5.50 -16.34
N PRO A 48 -6.72 -4.47 -16.25
CA PRO A 48 -6.27 -3.08 -16.22
C PRO A 48 -5.40 -2.79 -14.99
N LEU A 49 -4.30 -2.05 -15.17
CA LEU A 49 -3.45 -1.63 -14.06
C LEU A 49 -4.22 -0.84 -12.99
N LEU A 50 -5.15 0.02 -13.42
CA LEU A 50 -5.95 0.87 -12.54
C LEU A 50 -6.99 0.10 -11.70
N SER A 51 -7.31 -1.15 -12.06
CA SER A 51 -8.19 -1.97 -11.21
C SER A 51 -7.44 -2.62 -10.02
N ILE A 52 -6.12 -2.47 -9.96
CA ILE A 52 -5.30 -2.95 -8.86
C ILE A 52 -5.21 -1.87 -7.79
N ALA A 53 -5.48 -2.26 -6.55
CA ALA A 53 -5.47 -1.36 -5.42
C ALA A 53 -4.10 -0.69 -5.22
N VAL A 54 -4.12 0.53 -4.68
CA VAL A 54 -2.92 1.31 -4.36
C VAL A 54 -1.97 0.52 -3.49
N ALA A 55 -2.46 -0.14 -2.43
CA ALA A 55 -1.63 -0.96 -1.55
C ALA A 55 -0.85 -2.05 -2.29
N GLN A 56 -1.52 -2.73 -3.23
CA GLN A 56 -0.91 -3.82 -3.99
C GLN A 56 0.10 -3.29 -5.00
N ARG A 57 -0.18 -2.15 -5.64
CA ARG A 57 0.80 -1.47 -6.52
C ARG A 57 2.02 -0.98 -5.74
N MET A 58 1.84 -0.44 -4.52
CA MET A 58 2.93 -0.08 -3.61
C MET A 58 3.79 -1.31 -3.25
N ALA A 59 3.15 -2.46 -3.03
CA ALA A 59 3.82 -3.69 -2.65
C ALA A 59 4.81 -4.22 -3.71
N TRP A 60 4.65 -3.86 -4.99
CA TRP A 60 5.59 -4.25 -6.06
C TRP A 60 7.01 -3.70 -5.90
N ALA A 61 7.21 -2.72 -5.00
CA ALA A 61 8.53 -2.17 -4.66
C ALA A 61 9.15 -2.79 -3.39
N VAL A 62 8.46 -3.70 -2.68
CA VAL A 62 8.92 -4.31 -1.41
C VAL A 62 10.25 -5.03 -1.59
N HIS A 63 10.37 -5.92 -2.58
CA HIS A 63 11.58 -6.73 -2.77
C HIS A 63 12.63 -6.08 -3.69
N ARG A 64 12.44 -4.80 -4.07
CA ARG A 64 13.36 -4.14 -4.99
C ARG A 64 14.56 -3.58 -4.24
N GLN A 65 15.74 -3.95 -4.72
CA GLN A 65 16.99 -3.31 -4.36
C GLN A 65 17.30 -2.24 -5.40
N THR A 66 17.55 -1.03 -4.94
CA THR A 66 17.89 0.12 -5.78
C THR A 66 19.21 0.72 -5.31
N THR A 67 19.94 1.34 -6.23
CA THR A 67 21.21 2.01 -5.89
C THR A 67 20.97 3.20 -4.95
N ARG A 68 19.87 3.92 -5.15
CA ARG A 68 19.42 5.00 -4.25
C ARG A 68 18.12 4.63 -3.58
N ILE A 69 17.96 4.99 -2.31
CA ILE A 69 16.78 4.61 -1.52
C ILE A 69 15.50 5.25 -2.09
N GLU A 70 15.58 6.48 -2.59
CA GLU A 70 14.49 7.21 -3.24
C GLU A 70 14.00 6.56 -4.54
N ASP A 71 14.85 5.79 -5.24
CA ASP A 71 14.44 5.08 -6.45
C ASP A 71 13.38 4.00 -6.14
N ARG A 72 13.25 3.58 -4.87
CA ARG A 72 12.14 2.71 -4.43
C ARG A 72 10.79 3.40 -4.60
N ALA A 73 10.71 4.71 -4.38
CA ALA A 73 9.52 5.50 -4.66
C ALA A 73 9.41 5.83 -6.15
N TYR A 74 10.52 6.26 -6.78
CA TYR A 74 10.48 6.71 -8.18
C TYR A 74 10.15 5.60 -9.18
N CYS A 75 10.48 4.34 -8.87
CA CYS A 75 10.10 3.20 -9.71
C CYS A 75 8.59 2.95 -9.80
N LEU A 76 7.78 3.62 -8.95
CA LEU A 76 6.32 3.53 -8.91
C LEU A 76 5.63 4.71 -9.61
N LEU A 77 6.33 5.77 -10.02
CA LEU A 77 5.70 6.97 -10.59
C LEU A 77 4.85 6.65 -11.83
N GLY A 78 5.40 5.90 -12.78
CA GLY A 78 4.65 5.47 -13.97
C GLY A 78 3.52 4.48 -13.67
N ILE A 79 3.58 3.79 -12.52
CA ILE A 79 2.52 2.86 -12.08
C ILE A 79 1.32 3.60 -11.51
N PHE A 80 1.56 4.76 -10.89
CA PHE A 80 0.52 5.63 -10.36
C PHE A 80 0.14 6.79 -11.29
N ASN A 81 0.83 6.95 -12.42
CA ASN A 81 0.67 8.09 -13.32
C ASN A 81 0.83 9.43 -12.59
N VAL A 82 1.80 9.50 -11.68
CA VAL A 82 2.12 10.68 -10.86
C VAL A 82 3.33 11.38 -11.45
N ASN A 83 3.27 12.71 -11.53
CA ASN A 83 4.42 13.55 -11.85
C ASN A 83 4.83 14.34 -10.60
N MET A 84 6.05 14.13 -10.13
CA MET A 84 6.63 14.89 -9.01
C MET A 84 8.14 15.09 -9.21
N PRO A 85 8.72 16.22 -8.73
CA PRO A 85 10.15 16.44 -8.84
C PRO A 85 10.95 15.39 -8.08
N MET A 86 11.91 14.76 -8.78
CA MET A 86 12.91 13.87 -8.18
C MET A 86 13.87 14.70 -7.34
N LEU A 87 13.76 14.56 -6.02
CA LEU A 87 14.66 15.21 -5.06
C LEU A 87 15.58 14.15 -4.48
N TYR A 88 16.83 14.14 -4.93
CA TYR A 88 17.88 13.28 -4.41
C TYR A 88 18.41 13.84 -3.07
N GLY A 89 18.77 12.96 -2.12
CA GLY A 89 19.22 13.34 -0.78
C GLY A 89 18.11 13.65 0.24
N LYS A 90 16.84 13.33 -0.08
CA LYS A 90 15.68 13.42 0.83
C LYS A 90 14.99 12.05 0.98
N GLU A 91 15.79 11.06 1.32
CA GLU A 91 15.48 9.62 1.27
C GLU A 91 14.18 9.27 2.00
N GLU A 92 14.06 9.68 3.28
CA GLU A 92 12.90 9.39 4.14
C GLU A 92 11.57 9.99 3.64
N LYS A 93 11.61 11.02 2.79
CA LYS A 93 10.41 11.76 2.36
C LYS A 93 9.89 11.33 0.99
N SER A 94 10.67 10.57 0.22
CA SER A 94 10.33 10.18 -1.15
C SER A 94 9.02 9.37 -1.21
N VAL A 95 8.89 8.35 -0.36
CA VAL A 95 7.72 7.46 -0.26
C VAL A 95 6.50 8.21 0.28
N ARG A 96 6.70 9.12 1.23
CA ARG A 96 5.63 9.99 1.74
C ARG A 96 5.11 10.91 0.64
N ARG A 97 5.99 11.62 -0.07
CA ARG A 97 5.60 12.51 -1.18
C ARG A 97 4.86 11.77 -2.28
N LEU A 98 5.27 10.55 -2.60
CA LEU A 98 4.54 9.69 -3.54
C LEU A 98 3.11 9.43 -3.05
N GLN A 99 2.94 9.02 -1.79
CA GLN A 99 1.61 8.79 -1.22
C GLN A 99 0.76 10.07 -1.19
N GLU A 100 1.37 11.22 -0.92
CA GLU A 100 0.70 12.52 -0.98
C GLU A 100 0.15 12.81 -2.38
N GLU A 101 0.93 12.60 -3.43
CA GLU A 101 0.45 12.78 -4.81
C GLU A 101 -0.60 11.74 -5.22
N ILE A 102 -0.48 10.49 -4.76
CA ILE A 102 -1.48 9.45 -4.99
C ILE A 102 -2.82 9.87 -4.36
N ILE A 103 -2.82 10.35 -3.13
CA ILE A 103 -4.05 10.74 -2.40
C ILE A 103 -4.80 11.87 -3.09
N LYS A 104 -4.09 12.81 -3.73
CA LYS A 104 -4.72 13.91 -4.48
C LYS A 104 -5.52 13.45 -5.70
N SER A 105 -5.17 12.29 -6.27
CA SER A 105 -5.69 11.83 -7.57
C SER A 105 -6.42 10.48 -7.48
N ASN A 106 -6.25 9.75 -6.38
CA ASN A 106 -6.76 8.41 -6.20
C ASN A 106 -7.40 8.26 -4.81
N PRO A 107 -8.72 8.02 -4.73
CA PRO A 107 -9.43 7.95 -3.47
C PRO A 107 -9.40 6.54 -2.84
N ASP A 108 -8.52 5.66 -3.31
CA ASP A 108 -8.36 4.30 -2.83
C ASP A 108 -7.78 4.26 -1.40
N MET A 109 -8.64 3.87 -0.46
CA MET A 109 -8.35 3.75 0.97
C MET A 109 -7.32 2.66 1.30
N SER A 110 -6.98 1.77 0.36
CA SER A 110 -5.93 0.77 0.53
C SER A 110 -4.57 1.41 0.80
N ILE A 111 -4.37 2.69 0.49
CA ILE A 111 -3.15 3.41 0.88
C ILE A 111 -2.90 3.39 2.40
N PHE A 112 -3.94 3.17 3.23
CA PHE A 112 -3.83 3.02 4.69
C PHE A 112 -3.63 1.57 5.16
N ALA A 113 -3.54 0.59 4.24
CA ALA A 113 -3.42 -0.84 4.53
C ALA A 113 -1.98 -1.32 4.79
N TRP A 114 -1.06 -0.40 5.06
CA TRP A 114 0.31 -0.76 5.39
C TRP A 114 0.43 -1.25 6.84
N LYS A 115 1.44 -2.06 7.13
CA LYS A 115 1.88 -2.45 8.47
C LYS A 115 3.39 -2.68 8.52
N LEU A 116 4.01 -2.38 9.65
CA LEU A 116 5.43 -2.69 9.86
C LEU A 116 5.64 -4.18 10.17
N PRO A 117 6.77 -4.77 9.76
CA PRO A 117 7.12 -6.14 10.11
C PRO A 117 7.13 -6.34 11.63
N ALA A 118 6.62 -7.48 12.11
CA ALA A 118 6.57 -7.78 13.54
C ALA A 118 7.94 -7.73 14.23
N SER A 119 9.03 -7.99 13.48
CA SER A 119 10.42 -7.89 13.95
C SER A 119 10.84 -6.47 14.35
N THR A 120 10.17 -5.43 13.83
CA THR A 120 10.44 -4.03 14.20
C THR A 120 9.78 -3.62 15.52
N ARG A 121 9.02 -4.53 16.14
CA ARG A 121 8.38 -4.29 17.43
C ARG A 121 9.43 -4.34 18.54
N PRO A 122 9.55 -3.31 19.40
CA PRO A 122 10.55 -3.30 20.48
C PRO A 122 10.42 -4.52 21.40
N ALA A 123 11.50 -5.32 21.49
CA ALA A 123 11.60 -6.43 22.42
C ALA A 123 11.60 -5.88 23.87
N GLY A 124 10.78 -6.46 24.75
CA GLY A 124 10.63 -5.99 26.14
C GLY A 124 9.35 -5.19 26.41
N TYR A 125 8.63 -4.75 25.37
CA TYR A 125 7.28 -4.21 25.51
C TYR A 125 6.26 -4.98 24.65
N PRO A 126 6.01 -6.27 24.94
CA PRO A 126 4.96 -7.05 24.26
C PRO A 126 3.57 -6.42 24.43
N ASN A 127 3.41 -5.54 25.43
CA ASN A 127 2.21 -4.75 25.68
C ASN A 127 2.39 -3.24 25.43
N CYS A 128 3.47 -2.75 24.79
CA CYS A 128 3.55 -1.34 24.36
C CYS A 128 2.40 -1.12 23.39
N PRO A 129 1.30 -0.49 23.82
CA PRO A 129 0.05 -0.73 23.12
C PRO A 129 -0.05 0.15 21.88
N ARG A 130 0.81 1.18 21.75
CA ARG A 130 0.58 2.32 20.87
C ARG A 130 1.89 3.03 20.53
N MET A 131 2.44 2.82 19.35
CA MET A 131 3.40 3.76 18.78
C MET A 131 2.61 4.73 17.91
N ILE A 132 2.52 5.98 18.36
CA ILE A 132 1.89 7.02 17.56
C ILE A 132 2.79 7.29 16.37
N CYS A 133 2.24 7.14 15.17
CA CYS A 133 2.95 7.41 13.92
C CYS A 133 2.06 8.17 12.94
N GLY A 134 2.69 8.72 11.90
CA GLY A 134 1.98 9.31 10.78
C GLY A 134 1.05 8.29 10.12
N ILE A 135 -0.02 8.78 9.48
CA ILE A 135 -0.99 7.90 8.82
C ILE A 135 -0.45 7.26 7.52
N LEU A 136 0.60 7.84 6.93
CA LEU A 136 1.27 7.36 5.73
C LEU A 136 2.51 6.51 6.08
N ALA A 137 2.80 5.53 5.23
CA ALA A 137 3.96 4.67 5.38
C ALA A 137 5.28 5.42 5.11
N ASN A 138 6.35 5.02 5.79
CA ASN A 138 7.69 5.57 5.53
C ASN A 138 8.49 4.75 4.50
N SER A 139 8.07 3.52 4.21
CA SER A 139 8.72 2.62 3.23
C SER A 139 7.68 1.77 2.48
N PRO A 140 7.92 1.41 1.21
CA PRO A 140 7.10 0.42 0.50
C PRO A 140 7.09 -0.95 1.19
N ASP A 141 8.13 -1.27 1.99
CA ASP A 141 8.21 -2.52 2.77
C ASP A 141 7.01 -2.70 3.71
N ALA A 142 6.40 -1.60 4.15
CA ALA A 142 5.21 -1.65 4.98
C ALA A 142 3.98 -2.23 4.24
N PHE A 143 4.05 -2.40 2.91
CA PHE A 143 3.02 -3.03 2.10
C PHE A 143 3.34 -4.50 1.74
N SER A 144 4.29 -5.15 2.41
CA SER A 144 4.67 -6.56 2.13
C SER A 144 3.47 -7.50 2.06
N ASP A 145 2.51 -7.32 2.96
CA ASP A 145 1.34 -8.19 3.09
C ASP A 145 0.22 -7.84 2.09
N CYS A 146 0.41 -6.77 1.31
CA CYS A 146 -0.51 -6.32 0.28
C CYS A 146 -0.20 -6.93 -1.09
N LEU A 147 0.83 -7.79 -1.20
CA LEU A 147 1.14 -8.55 -2.43
C LEU A 147 -0.02 -9.47 -2.83
N SER A 148 -0.77 -10.00 -1.87
CA SER A 148 -1.91 -10.88 -2.12
C SER A 148 -3.23 -10.10 -2.27
N ARG A 149 -3.74 -10.06 -3.51
CA ARG A 149 -5.12 -9.75 -3.95
C ARG A 149 -5.90 -8.79 -3.04
N ILE A 150 -5.70 -7.49 -3.31
CA ILE A 150 -6.53 -6.42 -2.78
C ILE A 150 -7.30 -5.80 -3.94
N ALA A 151 -8.63 -5.94 -3.94
CA ALA A 151 -9.49 -5.15 -4.82
C ALA A 151 -9.81 -3.81 -4.16
N ALA A 152 -9.66 -2.71 -4.89
CA ALA A 152 -10.09 -1.39 -4.45
C ALA A 152 -11.62 -1.35 -4.32
N GLU A 153 -12.17 -0.97 -3.16
CA GLU A 153 -13.59 -0.64 -3.09
C GLU A 153 -13.85 0.69 -3.79
N ARG A 154 -15.05 0.81 -4.38
CA ARG A 154 -15.53 2.01 -5.10
C ARG A 154 -16.02 3.12 -4.16
N PHE A 155 -15.65 3.11 -2.88
CA PHE A 155 -15.95 4.23 -2.00
C PHE A 155 -14.82 5.25 -2.14
N ALA A 156 -15.15 6.40 -2.72
CA ALA A 156 -14.18 7.42 -3.09
C ALA A 156 -14.36 8.67 -2.21
N PRO A 157 -13.88 8.68 -0.96
CA PRO A 157 -13.89 9.89 -0.18
C PRO A 157 -12.97 10.92 -0.82
N GLU A 158 -13.37 12.19 -0.76
CA GLU A 158 -12.49 13.27 -1.17
C GLU A 158 -11.36 13.42 -0.15
N PHE A 159 -10.15 13.62 -0.66
CA PHE A 159 -8.97 13.88 0.12
C PHE A 159 -8.35 15.21 -0.27
N SER A 160 -7.85 15.92 0.72
CA SER A 160 -6.99 17.08 0.52
C SER A 160 -5.81 17.02 1.46
N ILE A 161 -4.70 17.62 1.04
CA ILE A 161 -3.47 17.69 1.82
C ILE A 161 -3.35 19.11 2.35
N SER A 162 -3.15 19.22 3.67
CA SER A 162 -2.97 20.47 4.38
C SER A 162 -1.65 20.44 5.15
N ASN A 163 -1.23 21.60 5.66
CA ASN A 163 -0.11 21.71 6.59
C ASN A 163 -0.35 20.97 7.94
N LYS A 164 -1.59 20.54 8.21
CA LYS A 164 -1.96 19.71 9.37
C LYS A 164 -2.06 18.21 9.05
N GLY A 165 -1.80 17.80 7.81
CA GLY A 165 -1.93 16.42 7.35
C GLY A 165 -3.06 16.24 6.35
N ILE A 166 -3.62 15.03 6.32
CA ILE A 166 -4.65 14.64 5.35
C ILE A 166 -6.04 14.98 5.90
N LYS A 167 -6.79 15.77 5.14
CA LYS A 167 -8.19 16.09 5.41
C LYS A 167 -9.09 15.27 4.49
N THR A 168 -10.16 14.73 5.07
CA THR A 168 -11.04 13.77 4.40
C THR A 168 -12.40 13.73 5.09
N GLN A 169 -13.44 13.34 4.34
CA GLN A 169 -14.78 13.09 4.85
C GLN A 169 -15.06 11.59 5.06
N MET A 170 -14.01 10.79 5.30
CA MET A 170 -14.17 9.36 5.54
C MET A 170 -14.94 9.06 6.83
N ARG A 171 -15.73 7.98 6.81
CA ARG A 171 -16.44 7.51 8.00
C ARG A 171 -15.46 6.82 8.94
N ILE A 172 -15.41 7.31 10.18
CA ILE A 172 -14.73 6.66 11.28
C ILE A 172 -15.64 5.58 11.88
N VAL A 173 -15.06 4.43 12.22
CA VAL A 173 -15.78 3.29 12.81
C VAL A 173 -15.32 3.11 14.27
N PHE A 174 -16.28 2.92 15.16
CA PHE A 174 -16.01 2.58 16.56
C PHE A 174 -16.17 1.08 16.75
N GLN A 175 -15.11 0.41 17.19
CA GLN A 175 -15.11 -1.04 17.41
C GLN A 175 -14.65 -1.39 18.82
N ALA A 176 -15.34 -2.34 19.44
CA ALA A 176 -14.86 -2.97 20.67
C ALA A 176 -13.98 -4.17 20.30
N TRP A 177 -12.71 -4.14 20.73
CA TRP A 177 -11.79 -5.26 20.55
C TRP A 177 -11.09 -5.56 21.86
N ALA A 178 -11.19 -6.81 22.32
CA ALA A 178 -10.64 -7.26 23.60
C ALA A 178 -11.02 -6.34 24.80
N GLY A 179 -12.30 -5.93 24.86
CA GLY A 179 -12.82 -5.06 25.93
C GLY A 179 -12.43 -3.58 25.83
N ARG A 180 -11.67 -3.16 24.81
CA ARG A 180 -11.30 -1.75 24.59
C ARG A 180 -12.03 -1.17 23.38
N LYS A 181 -12.57 0.04 23.53
CA LYS A 181 -13.07 0.83 22.39
C LYS A 181 -11.88 1.35 21.59
N ARG A 182 -11.88 1.05 20.29
CA ARG A 182 -10.91 1.55 19.32
C ARG A 182 -11.64 2.32 18.24
N VAL A 183 -10.94 3.34 17.74
CA VAL A 183 -11.39 4.16 16.63
C VAL A 183 -10.62 3.68 15.40
N THR A 184 -11.31 3.34 14.33
CA THR A 184 -10.69 2.77 13.14
C THR A 184 -11.17 3.45 11.87
N ILE A 185 -10.34 3.41 10.83
CA ILE A 185 -10.71 3.81 9.47
C ILE A 185 -10.59 2.60 8.55
N PRO A 186 -11.45 2.47 7.52
CA PRO A 186 -11.30 1.44 6.51
C PRO A 186 -9.95 1.59 5.80
N ALA A 187 -9.20 0.51 5.67
CA ALA A 187 -8.05 0.42 4.79
C ALA A 187 -8.40 -0.36 3.50
N SER A 188 -9.71 -0.41 3.20
CA SER A 188 -10.39 -1.08 2.09
C SER A 188 -9.53 -2.02 1.26
N ALA A 189 -9.60 -3.30 1.62
CA ALA A 189 -8.99 -4.36 0.84
C ALA A 189 -9.84 -5.62 0.88
N ARG A 190 -10.58 -5.90 -0.20
CA ARG A 190 -11.39 -7.11 -0.26
C ARG A 190 -10.52 -8.30 -0.66
N VAL A 191 -10.37 -9.26 0.26
CA VAL A 191 -9.77 -10.58 -0.03
C VAL A 191 -10.79 -11.39 -0.81
N LEU A 192 -10.44 -11.82 -2.02
CA LEU A 192 -11.34 -12.50 -2.98
C LEU A 192 -12.01 -13.79 -2.46
N PHE A 193 -11.57 -14.35 -1.33
CA PHE A 193 -12.16 -15.54 -0.70
C PHE A 193 -12.91 -15.26 0.62
N ARG A 194 -12.92 -14.01 1.13
CA ARG A 194 -13.72 -13.59 2.30
C ARG A 194 -14.32 -12.19 2.08
N PRO A 195 -15.46 -12.08 1.37
CA PRO A 195 -16.07 -10.81 0.97
C PRO A 195 -16.58 -9.91 2.11
N LEU A 196 -16.44 -10.32 3.38
CA LEU A 196 -17.11 -9.70 4.53
C LEU A 196 -16.20 -8.92 5.47
N VAL A 197 -14.87 -8.90 5.26
CA VAL A 197 -14.01 -8.11 6.14
C VAL A 197 -12.93 -7.33 5.44
N SER A 198 -13.09 -6.01 5.45
CA SER A 198 -12.09 -5.05 5.01
C SER A 198 -11.16 -4.75 6.19
N PRO A 199 -9.83 -4.79 6.01
CA PRO A 199 -8.89 -4.40 7.05
C PRO A 199 -9.11 -2.93 7.43
N GLN A 200 -8.82 -2.62 8.68
CA GLN A 200 -9.03 -1.31 9.26
C GLN A 200 -7.76 -0.87 10.00
N CYS A 201 -7.39 0.40 9.79
CA CYS A 201 -6.30 1.03 10.48
C CYS A 201 -6.81 1.63 11.80
N SER A 202 -6.16 1.31 12.92
CA SER A 202 -6.49 1.93 14.21
C SER A 202 -5.94 3.34 14.27
N ILE A 203 -6.80 4.28 14.65
CA ILE A 203 -6.47 5.68 14.83
C ILE A 203 -6.79 6.12 16.26
N ARG A 204 -6.15 7.20 16.70
CA ARG A 204 -6.37 7.83 18.00
C ARG A 204 -6.67 9.30 17.79
N ASN A 205 -7.71 9.79 18.47
CA ASN A 205 -7.98 11.22 18.54
C ASN A 205 -6.89 11.89 19.39
N CYS A 206 -6.27 12.93 18.84
CA CYS A 206 -5.25 13.75 19.50
C CYS A 206 -5.64 15.24 19.60
N GLY A 207 -6.84 15.62 19.18
CA GLY A 207 -7.31 17.01 19.14
C GLY A 207 -8.68 17.14 18.48
N GLU A 208 -9.10 18.38 18.25
CA GLU A 208 -10.38 18.68 17.60
C GLU A 208 -10.36 18.22 16.13
N ASN A 209 -10.98 17.07 15.86
CA ASN A 209 -10.98 16.39 14.55
C ASN A 209 -9.60 15.98 14.04
N GLU A 210 -8.61 15.84 14.92
CA GLU A 210 -7.24 15.44 14.58
C GLU A 210 -6.97 14.00 15.03
N PHE A 211 -6.44 13.19 14.12
CA PHE A 211 -6.23 11.76 14.35
C PHE A 211 -4.85 11.29 13.88
N VAL A 212 -4.27 10.35 14.62
CA VAL A 212 -2.98 9.72 14.31
C VAL A 212 -3.11 8.21 14.29
N ARG A 213 -2.22 7.51 13.59
CA ARG A 213 -2.22 6.04 13.61
C ARG A 213 -1.74 5.55 14.97
N GLU A 214 -2.55 4.69 15.59
CA GLU A 214 -2.33 4.20 16.95
C GLU A 214 -1.50 2.91 16.98
N ASP A 215 -1.46 2.15 15.88
CA ASP A 215 -0.78 0.86 15.79
C ASP A 215 -0.21 0.64 14.37
N PRO A 216 1.11 0.69 14.19
CA PRO A 216 1.73 0.43 12.89
C PRO A 216 1.89 -1.06 12.58
N TRP A 217 1.74 -1.98 13.53
CA TRP A 217 2.00 -3.42 13.30
C TRP A 217 0.74 -4.21 12.97
N SER A 218 -0.43 -3.70 13.35
CA SER A 218 -1.70 -4.42 13.15
C SER A 218 -2.66 -3.70 12.20
N LEU A 219 -3.38 -4.50 11.43
CA LEU A 219 -4.64 -4.11 10.80
C LEU A 219 -5.75 -4.93 11.42
N TYR A 220 -6.85 -4.26 11.74
CA TYR A 220 -7.98 -4.87 12.44
C TYR A 220 -9.04 -5.29 11.44
N VAL A 221 -9.67 -6.42 11.72
CA VAL A 221 -10.67 -7.05 10.87
C VAL A 221 -12.00 -6.87 11.61
N ALA A 222 -12.88 -6.04 11.05
CA ALA A 222 -14.21 -5.82 11.60
C ALA A 222 -14.92 -7.18 11.74
N ARG A 223 -15.24 -7.60 12.96
CA ARG A 223 -16.15 -8.73 13.12
C ARG A 223 -17.53 -8.26 12.62
N PRO A 224 -18.24 -9.03 11.77
CA PRO A 224 -19.64 -8.75 11.50
C PRO A 224 -20.34 -8.68 12.85
N ASN A 225 -20.98 -7.55 13.18
CA ASN A 225 -21.67 -7.40 14.45
C ASN A 225 -22.70 -8.52 14.61
N SER A 226 -22.50 -9.41 15.58
CA SER A 226 -23.56 -10.12 16.28
C SER A 226 -24.28 -9.13 17.21
N SER A 227 -24.90 -8.09 16.66
CA SER A 227 -25.79 -7.15 17.37
C SER A 227 -26.34 -6.12 16.38
N LEU A 228 -27.31 -6.55 15.59
CA LEU A 228 -28.50 -5.74 15.34
C LEU A 228 -29.48 -6.11 16.48
N LYS A 229 -29.58 -5.23 17.47
CA LYS A 229 -30.78 -5.05 18.28
C LYS A 229 -31.03 -3.56 18.34
#